data_AF-A0A2M6Y1W8-F1
#
_entry.id   AF-A0A2M6Y1W8-F1
#
_cell.length_a   1.000
_cell.length_b   1.000
_cell.length_c   1.000
_cell.angle_alpha   90.00
_cell.angle_beta   90.00
_cell.angle_gamma   90.00
#
_symmetry.space_group_name_H-M   'P 1'
#
loop_
_entity.id
_entity.type
_entity.pdbx_description
1 polymer ?
#
loop_
_entity_poly.entity_id
_entity_poly.type
_entity_poly.pdbx_seq_one_letter_code
_entity_poly.pdbx_strand_id
1 'polypeptide(L)'
;DTSASVADQKKSVAFNLAEAAVDRGYWKIKSSTITLQEILDGGVISGYDYDATYDDVAGGSYRIRIASGPLEDQITITGEGKAKIGVDKFETRAIEAIYQNTAVSGAIISGGMMSATGNSVVHWGPIMSMGDLTVSGAVLNNHYPRKLSKGVVKPLDPTGDLNPSNTDNLEWWSDYPVPELPLFNFTELRSSAAATGTLNCQTKSGNIECCFLSSCTYSGAACSDCSIQNLNDDSRISNNYTWYWDNNATWTGKNGARGTMIVRGDLRVTGGGNYCSGCDLEVPATAWQEYQKIDTTSTDEYPGDTGYQSNATTYHLDDDLGVYGFLYVGGTFDRQGDCDVYGAIWVVGNISGNGNTAVYYNSKIKLPMLNVIIIRRSWQEIAPSAEAWI
;
A
#
# COMPACT_ATOMS: atom_id res chain seq x y z
N ASP A 1 25.65 16.84 -30.10
CA ASP A 1 25.37 17.94 -29.15
C ASP A 1 24.20 17.74 -28.19
N THR A 2 23.57 16.57 -28.10
CA THR A 2 22.44 16.37 -27.16
C THR A 2 22.76 15.50 -25.94
N SER A 3 23.84 14.72 -25.94
CA SER A 3 24.24 13.87 -24.80
C SER A 3 24.98 14.61 -23.68
N ALA A 4 25.58 15.77 -23.95
CA ALA A 4 26.19 16.61 -22.92
C ALA A 4 25.15 17.35 -22.07
N SER A 5 24.02 17.77 -22.68
CA SER A 5 22.99 18.57 -21.99
C SER A 5 22.26 17.84 -20.87
N VAL A 6 21.97 16.54 -21.02
CA VAL A 6 21.29 15.73 -19.98
C VAL A 6 22.24 15.37 -18.84
N ALA A 7 23.53 15.19 -19.13
CA ALA A 7 24.55 14.93 -18.12
C ALA A 7 24.93 16.20 -17.33
N ASP A 8 24.86 17.39 -17.95
CA ASP A 8 25.07 18.67 -17.28
C ASP A 8 23.83 19.13 -16.49
N GLN A 9 22.61 18.79 -16.95
CA GLN A 9 21.37 19.04 -16.20
C GLN A 9 21.33 18.31 -14.84
N LYS A 10 21.89 17.10 -14.75
CA LYS A 10 22.01 16.31 -13.50
C LYS A 10 23.20 16.71 -12.61
N LYS A 11 23.95 17.76 -12.96
CA LYS A 11 25.17 18.17 -12.24
C LYS A 11 25.18 19.62 -11.77
N SER A 12 24.12 20.39 -11.97
CA SER A 12 24.09 21.77 -11.47
C SER A 12 23.75 21.80 -9.98
N VAL A 13 24.47 22.63 -9.23
CA VAL A 13 24.24 22.80 -7.78
C VAL A 13 22.80 23.26 -7.50
N ALA A 14 22.22 24.06 -8.39
CA ALA A 14 20.84 24.52 -8.30
C ALA A 14 19.83 23.37 -8.39
N PHE A 15 20.10 22.36 -9.24
CA PHE A 15 19.27 21.17 -9.33
C PHE A 15 19.33 20.34 -8.03
N ASN A 16 20.53 20.10 -7.49
CA ASN A 16 20.70 19.36 -6.23
C ASN A 16 20.02 20.09 -5.05
N LEU A 17 20.03 21.42 -5.06
CA LEU A 17 19.32 22.24 -4.06
C LEU A 17 17.79 22.11 -4.20
N ALA A 18 17.27 22.01 -5.43
CA ALA A 18 15.86 21.73 -5.67
C ALA A 18 15.47 20.32 -5.20
N GLU A 19 16.35 19.32 -5.35
CA GLU A 19 16.14 17.97 -4.80
C GLU A 19 16.12 17.99 -3.27
N ALA A 20 17.06 18.69 -2.65
CA ALA A 20 17.09 18.86 -1.20
C ALA A 20 15.82 19.55 -0.67
N ALA A 21 15.26 20.49 -1.43
CA ALA A 21 13.98 21.13 -1.13
C ALA A 21 12.82 20.13 -1.12
N VAL A 22 12.73 19.27 -2.15
CA VAL A 22 11.71 18.20 -2.23
C VAL A 22 11.87 17.21 -1.09
N ASP A 23 13.09 16.78 -0.79
CA ASP A 23 13.38 15.85 0.31
C ASP A 23 12.99 16.44 1.67
N ARG A 24 13.31 17.72 1.92
CA ARG A 24 12.88 18.41 3.15
C ARG A 24 11.35 18.47 3.24
N GLY A 25 10.68 18.78 2.14
CA GLY A 25 9.22 18.76 2.08
C GLY A 25 8.62 17.38 2.38
N TYR A 26 9.22 16.32 1.83
CA TYR A 26 8.83 14.94 2.08
C TYR A 26 8.93 14.59 3.58
N TRP A 27 10.04 14.95 4.23
CA TRP A 27 10.21 14.73 5.67
C TRP A 27 9.24 15.54 6.51
N LYS A 28 8.89 16.76 6.09
CA LYS A 28 7.89 17.58 6.78
C LYS A 28 6.51 16.93 6.73
N ILE A 29 6.07 16.43 5.58
CA ILE A 29 4.79 15.71 5.45
C ILE A 29 4.76 14.50 6.38
N LYS A 30 5.87 13.75 6.43
CA LYS A 30 6.00 12.56 7.27
C LYS A 30 6.10 12.84 8.77
N SER A 31 6.23 14.10 9.19
CA SER A 31 6.48 14.43 10.59
C SER A 31 5.29 14.09 11.50
N SER A 32 4.05 14.13 10.99
CA SER A 32 2.86 13.70 11.71
C SER A 32 1.66 13.50 10.79
N THR A 33 0.70 12.68 11.21
CA THR A 33 -0.59 12.52 10.51
C THR A 33 -1.43 13.81 10.54
N ILE A 34 -1.23 14.68 11.54
CA ILE A 34 -1.88 15.99 11.63
C ILE A 34 -1.35 16.92 10.53
N THR A 35 -0.03 17.00 10.35
CA THR A 35 0.60 17.78 9.27
C THR A 35 0.08 17.33 7.91
N LEU A 36 0.02 16.01 7.69
CA LEU A 36 -0.50 15.43 6.47
C LEU A 36 -1.95 15.86 6.22
N GLN A 37 -2.81 15.73 7.24
CA GLN A 37 -4.22 16.08 7.11
C GLN A 37 -4.42 17.57 6.83
N GLU A 38 -3.68 18.44 7.53
CA GLU A 38 -3.72 19.89 7.31
C GLU A 38 -3.38 20.25 5.85
N ILE A 39 -2.35 19.61 5.27
CA ILE A 39 -1.99 19.81 3.85
C ILE A 39 -3.10 19.31 2.93
N LEU A 40 -3.61 18.10 3.16
CA LEU A 40 -4.67 17.51 2.32
C LEU A 40 -5.94 18.36 2.33
N ASP A 41 -6.25 19.00 3.46
CA ASP A 41 -7.38 19.94 3.62
C ASP A 41 -7.12 21.30 2.96
N GLY A 42 -5.96 21.51 2.33
CA GLY A 42 -5.57 22.77 1.67
C GLY A 42 -4.96 23.81 2.61
N GLY A 43 -4.58 23.39 3.83
CA GLY A 43 -3.86 24.23 4.78
C GLY A 43 -2.43 24.56 4.33
N VAL A 44 -1.93 25.70 4.80
CA VAL A 44 -0.59 26.19 4.51
C VAL A 44 0.34 25.92 5.69
N ILE A 45 1.45 25.25 5.43
CA ILE A 45 2.47 24.97 6.44
C ILE A 45 3.54 26.07 6.38
N SER A 46 3.71 26.83 7.47
CA SER A 46 4.72 27.90 7.54
C SER A 46 6.14 27.36 7.30
N GLY A 47 6.90 28.06 6.46
CA GLY A 47 8.20 27.67 5.92
C GLY A 47 8.13 26.80 4.65
N TYR A 48 6.93 26.39 4.23
CA TYR A 48 6.70 25.46 3.11
C TYR A 48 5.65 25.99 2.13
N ASP A 49 5.54 27.31 1.98
CA ASP A 49 4.72 27.95 0.93
C ASP A 49 5.49 29.10 0.26
N TYR A 50 6.79 28.85 -0.01
CA TYR A 50 7.76 29.86 -0.47
C TYR A 50 7.90 31.09 0.43
N ASP A 51 7.47 30.98 1.69
CA ASP A 51 7.56 32.00 2.74
C ASP A 51 8.90 31.97 3.51
N ALA A 52 9.79 31.03 3.19
CA ALA A 52 11.13 30.93 3.76
C ALA A 52 12.18 30.51 2.72
N THR A 53 13.40 31.03 2.88
CA THR A 53 14.59 30.62 2.14
C THR A 53 15.55 29.89 3.09
N TYR A 54 16.06 28.75 2.65
CA TYR A 54 17.00 27.91 3.39
C TYR A 54 18.37 27.88 2.71
N ASP A 55 19.44 27.94 3.48
CA ASP A 55 20.84 27.97 3.03
C ASP A 55 21.72 26.95 3.77
N ASP A 56 21.09 25.92 4.34
CA ASP A 56 21.73 24.87 5.13
C ASP A 56 22.39 23.77 4.28
N VAL A 57 22.24 23.82 2.96
CA VAL A 57 22.93 22.94 2.00
C VAL A 57 23.97 23.76 1.24
N ALA A 58 25.22 23.28 1.23
CA ALA A 58 26.33 24.01 0.63
C ALA A 58 26.11 24.29 -0.87
N GLY A 59 26.47 25.51 -1.31
CA GLY A 59 26.51 25.89 -2.72
C GLY A 59 25.38 26.80 -3.19
N GLY A 60 24.38 27.09 -2.35
CA GLY A 60 23.34 28.06 -2.67
C GLY A 60 22.23 28.07 -1.62
N SER A 61 21.02 28.44 -2.05
CA SER A 61 19.83 28.43 -1.22
C SER A 61 18.68 27.73 -1.92
N TYR A 62 17.66 27.33 -1.17
CA TYR A 62 16.45 26.73 -1.71
C TYR A 62 15.20 27.16 -0.96
N ARG A 63 14.05 27.00 -1.58
CA ARG A 63 12.73 27.21 -0.96
C ARG A 63 11.76 26.12 -1.39
N ILE A 64 10.72 25.92 -0.60
CA ILE A 64 9.81 24.78 -0.73
C ILE A 64 8.38 25.29 -0.74
N ARG A 65 7.54 24.68 -1.57
CA ARG A 65 6.09 24.78 -1.50
C ARG A 65 5.47 23.39 -1.39
N ILE A 66 4.53 23.22 -0.47
CA ILE A 66 3.73 21.99 -0.34
C ILE A 66 2.25 22.37 -0.48
N ALA A 67 1.52 21.64 -1.32
CA ALA A 67 0.09 21.83 -1.54
C ALA A 67 -0.63 20.50 -1.74
N SER A 68 -1.95 20.45 -1.52
CA SER A 68 -2.77 19.30 -1.91
C SER A 68 -2.99 19.24 -3.42
N GLY A 69 -3.28 18.04 -3.92
CA GLY A 69 -3.53 17.78 -5.33
C GLY A 69 -2.31 17.25 -6.09
N PRO A 70 -2.46 17.02 -7.41
CA PRO A 70 -3.61 17.42 -8.24
C PRO A 70 -4.86 16.54 -8.09
N LEU A 71 -4.74 15.30 -7.61
CA LEU A 71 -5.88 14.44 -7.32
C LEU A 71 -6.19 14.38 -5.82
N GLU A 72 -7.33 13.78 -5.48
CA GLU A 72 -7.66 13.44 -4.10
C GLU A 72 -6.54 12.58 -3.50
N ASP A 73 -6.21 12.83 -2.23
CA ASP A 73 -5.14 12.17 -1.48
C ASP A 73 -3.72 12.36 -2.07
N GLN A 74 -3.54 13.28 -3.00
CA GLN A 74 -2.22 13.66 -3.51
C GLN A 74 -1.70 14.94 -2.85
N ILE A 75 -0.38 15.02 -2.81
CA ILE A 75 0.38 16.15 -2.30
C ILE A 75 1.44 16.48 -3.33
N THR A 76 1.49 17.74 -3.72
CA THR A 76 2.52 18.28 -4.61
C THR A 76 3.56 19.00 -3.78
N ILE A 77 4.82 18.61 -3.95
CA ILE A 77 5.98 19.31 -3.40
C ILE A 77 6.70 19.98 -4.56
N THR A 78 6.84 21.30 -4.48
CA THR A 78 7.64 22.07 -5.43
C THR A 78 8.86 22.64 -4.74
N GLY A 79 10.03 22.15 -5.12
CA GLY A 79 11.32 22.61 -4.60
C GLY A 79 12.01 23.52 -5.61
N GLU A 80 12.52 24.68 -5.18
CA GLU A 80 13.36 25.54 -6.01
C GLU A 80 14.74 25.68 -5.40
N GLY A 81 15.77 25.46 -6.21
CA GLY A 81 17.16 25.66 -5.83
C GLY A 81 17.79 26.80 -6.60
N LYS A 82 18.54 27.65 -5.91
CA LYS A 82 19.25 28.81 -6.46
C LYS A 82 20.73 28.73 -6.10
N ALA A 83 21.57 28.53 -7.11
CA ALA A 83 23.01 28.45 -6.96
C ALA A 83 23.71 29.62 -7.64
N LYS A 84 24.84 30.05 -7.07
CA LYS A 84 25.68 31.09 -7.67
C LYS A 84 26.59 30.46 -8.72
N ILE A 85 26.50 30.93 -9.97
CA ILE A 85 27.31 30.44 -11.11
C ILE A 85 28.37 31.45 -11.57
N GLY A 86 28.45 32.61 -10.92
CA GLY A 86 29.43 33.67 -11.18
C GLY A 86 29.27 34.81 -10.18
N VAL A 87 30.05 35.89 -10.33
CA VAL A 87 30.06 37.00 -9.34
C VAL A 87 28.67 37.59 -9.10
N ASP A 88 27.87 37.74 -10.15
CA ASP A 88 26.50 38.30 -10.12
C ASP A 88 25.49 37.47 -10.94
N LYS A 89 25.76 36.17 -11.13
CA LYS A 89 24.91 35.28 -11.91
C LYS A 89 24.42 34.14 -11.03
N PHE A 90 23.11 33.92 -11.06
CA PHE A 90 22.46 32.82 -10.38
C PHE A 90 21.81 31.90 -11.42
N GLU A 91 21.89 30.61 -11.16
CA GLU A 91 21.05 29.60 -11.80
C GLU A 91 19.93 29.25 -10.83
N THR A 92 18.70 29.18 -11.33
CA THR A 92 17.55 28.71 -10.55
C THR A 92 16.89 27.56 -11.30
N ARG A 93 16.63 26.48 -10.58
CA ARG A 93 16.02 25.24 -11.09
C ARG A 93 14.89 24.84 -10.15
N ALA A 94 13.86 24.21 -10.68
CA ALA A 94 12.69 23.81 -9.91
C ALA A 94 12.30 22.37 -10.21
N ILE A 95 11.85 21.65 -9.18
CA ILE A 95 11.40 20.28 -9.26
C ILE A 95 10.01 20.20 -8.65
N GLU A 96 9.12 19.50 -9.34
CA GLU A 96 7.82 19.11 -8.83
C GLU A 96 7.80 17.59 -8.60
N ALA A 97 7.35 17.18 -7.42
CA ALA A 97 7.13 15.79 -7.08
C ALA A 97 5.72 15.61 -6.50
N ILE A 98 4.95 14.69 -7.09
CA ILE A 98 3.62 14.33 -6.62
C ILE A 98 3.71 13.07 -5.79
N TYR A 99 3.19 13.13 -4.57
CA TYR A 99 3.11 12.02 -3.63
C TYR A 99 1.65 11.65 -3.40
N GLN A 100 1.37 10.34 -3.29
CA GLN A 100 0.06 9.81 -2.96
C GLN A 100 0.07 9.30 -1.52
N ASN A 101 -0.86 9.79 -0.69
CA ASN A 101 -1.15 9.18 0.59
C ASN A 101 -1.84 7.82 0.38
N THR A 102 -1.27 6.76 0.96
CA THR A 102 -1.83 5.42 0.84
C THR A 102 -1.71 4.68 2.16
N ALA A 103 -2.81 4.07 2.61
CA ALA A 103 -2.79 3.27 3.84
C ALA A 103 -2.14 1.90 3.63
N VAL A 104 -2.23 1.38 2.42
CA VAL A 104 -1.65 0.10 2.00
C VAL A 104 -1.04 0.34 0.62
N SER A 105 0.22 -0.04 0.41
CA SER A 105 0.96 0.28 -0.82
C SER A 105 0.95 -0.84 -1.87
N GLY A 106 0.39 -2.01 -1.53
CA GLY A 106 0.32 -3.18 -2.40
C GLY A 106 -0.86 -4.08 -2.09
N ALA A 107 -1.12 -5.03 -2.99
CA ALA A 107 -2.19 -6.01 -2.85
C ALA A 107 -1.93 -6.97 -1.68
N ILE A 108 -0.68 -7.41 -1.56
CA ILE A 108 -0.21 -8.26 -0.45
C ILE A 108 1.09 -7.67 0.07
N ILE A 109 1.15 -7.44 1.38
CA ILE A 109 2.35 -6.97 2.08
C ILE A 109 2.70 -7.97 3.18
N SER A 110 3.96 -8.39 3.23
CA SER A 110 4.51 -9.24 4.30
C SER A 110 5.66 -8.53 5.03
N GLY A 111 5.56 -8.43 6.36
CA GLY A 111 6.66 -7.99 7.23
C GLY A 111 7.74 -9.05 7.41
N GLY A 112 7.42 -10.33 7.17
CA GLY A 112 8.36 -11.43 7.12
C GLY A 112 8.56 -12.00 5.72
N MET A 113 8.90 -13.29 5.67
CA MET A 113 9.07 -14.06 4.43
C MET A 113 7.70 -14.33 3.78
N MET A 114 7.66 -14.28 2.45
CA MET A 114 6.43 -14.55 1.72
C MET A 114 6.59 -15.76 0.79
N SER A 115 5.62 -16.67 0.84
CA SER A 115 5.47 -17.76 -0.11
C SER A 115 4.18 -17.55 -0.90
N ALA A 116 4.29 -17.12 -2.15
CA ALA A 116 3.17 -17.00 -3.09
C ALA A 116 3.16 -18.23 -4.01
N THR A 117 2.40 -19.25 -3.61
CA THR A 117 2.41 -20.59 -4.21
C THR A 117 1.01 -21.02 -4.68
N GLY A 118 0.94 -22.21 -5.29
CA GLY A 118 -0.31 -22.80 -5.76
C GLY A 118 -0.89 -22.05 -6.97
N ASN A 119 -2.22 -22.04 -7.09
CA ASN A 119 -2.92 -21.30 -8.13
C ASN A 119 -3.36 -19.90 -7.65
N SER A 120 -2.65 -19.33 -6.68
CA SER A 120 -2.96 -17.97 -6.25
C SER A 120 -2.67 -16.97 -7.35
N VAL A 121 -3.48 -15.93 -7.43
CA VAL A 121 -3.33 -14.86 -8.44
C VAL A 121 -3.51 -13.52 -7.76
N VAL A 122 -2.75 -12.52 -8.17
CA VAL A 122 -2.85 -11.16 -7.62
C VAL A 122 -2.99 -10.18 -8.77
N HIS A 123 -4.00 -9.33 -8.68
CA HIS A 123 -4.40 -8.38 -9.69
C HIS A 123 -4.33 -6.95 -9.15
N TRP A 124 -4.00 -6.02 -10.06
CA TRP A 124 -4.11 -4.56 -9.90
C TRP A 124 -3.21 -3.90 -8.85
N GLY A 125 -2.45 -4.67 -8.06
CA GLY A 125 -1.46 -4.13 -7.15
C GLY A 125 -0.27 -5.08 -6.95
N PRO A 126 0.88 -4.54 -6.54
CA PRO A 126 2.10 -5.32 -6.36
C PRO A 126 2.03 -6.24 -5.14
N ILE A 127 2.87 -7.27 -5.16
CA ILE A 127 3.20 -8.10 -4.00
C ILE A 127 4.50 -7.56 -3.39
N MET A 128 4.50 -7.32 -2.08
CA MET A 128 5.65 -6.75 -1.37
C MET A 128 6.07 -7.60 -0.17
N SER A 129 7.36 -7.90 -0.04
CA SER A 129 7.94 -8.59 1.11
C SER A 129 9.14 -7.83 1.70
N MET A 130 9.16 -7.69 3.03
CA MET A 130 10.30 -7.19 3.78
C MET A 130 11.42 -8.23 3.94
N GLY A 131 11.13 -9.52 3.70
CA GLY A 131 12.11 -10.61 3.61
C GLY A 131 12.23 -11.11 2.17
N ASP A 132 12.66 -12.37 1.99
CA ASP A 132 12.62 -13.01 0.67
C ASP A 132 11.18 -13.29 0.24
N LEU A 133 10.96 -13.19 -1.07
CA LEU A 133 9.73 -13.55 -1.74
C LEU A 133 9.96 -14.83 -2.56
N THR A 134 9.34 -15.93 -2.15
CA THR A 134 9.33 -17.17 -2.93
C THR A 134 8.05 -17.25 -3.73
N VAL A 135 8.16 -17.29 -5.06
CA VAL A 135 7.03 -17.46 -5.98
C VAL A 135 7.09 -18.85 -6.63
N SER A 136 5.94 -19.50 -6.76
CA SER A 136 5.79 -20.74 -7.52
C SER A 136 4.38 -20.87 -8.09
N GLY A 137 4.12 -21.94 -8.85
CA GLY A 137 2.79 -22.18 -9.44
C GLY A 137 2.39 -21.09 -10.44
N ALA A 138 1.14 -20.64 -10.40
CA ALA A 138 0.60 -19.65 -11.34
C ALA A 138 1.34 -18.31 -11.24
N VAL A 139 1.64 -17.85 -10.02
CA VAL A 139 2.32 -16.57 -9.76
C VAL A 139 3.68 -16.44 -10.46
N LEU A 140 4.39 -17.57 -10.65
CA LEU A 140 5.68 -17.59 -11.34
C LEU A 140 5.55 -17.37 -12.85
N ASN A 141 4.46 -17.85 -13.46
CA ASN A 141 4.31 -17.90 -14.92
C ASN A 141 3.40 -16.81 -15.48
N ASN A 142 2.62 -16.14 -14.62
CA ASN A 142 1.64 -15.15 -15.06
C ASN A 142 2.26 -13.85 -15.58
N HIS A 143 3.55 -13.58 -15.32
CA HIS A 143 4.22 -12.33 -15.69
C HIS A 143 3.65 -11.05 -15.04
N TYR A 144 2.78 -11.22 -14.04
CA TYR A 144 2.18 -10.18 -13.21
C TYR A 144 1.90 -10.74 -11.79
N PRO A 145 1.59 -9.89 -10.79
CA PRO A 145 1.83 -8.45 -10.78
C PRO A 145 3.32 -8.19 -10.53
N ARG A 146 3.69 -6.94 -10.22
CA ARG A 146 5.03 -6.64 -9.75
C ARG A 146 5.34 -7.35 -8.41
N LYS A 147 6.54 -7.90 -8.30
CA LYS A 147 7.07 -8.72 -7.20
C LYS A 147 8.25 -8.00 -6.57
N LEU A 148 8.03 -7.40 -5.41
CA LEU A 148 9.00 -6.50 -4.77
C LEU A 148 9.46 -7.10 -3.45
N SER A 149 10.76 -7.28 -3.28
CA SER A 149 11.34 -7.86 -2.07
C SER A 149 12.54 -7.04 -1.61
N LYS A 150 12.64 -6.77 -0.30
CA LYS A 150 13.89 -6.29 0.30
C LYS A 150 14.97 -7.36 0.34
N GLY A 151 14.56 -8.63 0.33
CA GLY A 151 15.44 -9.76 0.13
C GLY A 151 15.49 -10.17 -1.34
N VAL A 152 15.52 -11.48 -1.57
CA VAL A 152 15.59 -12.07 -2.91
C VAL A 152 14.20 -12.50 -3.40
N VAL A 153 13.90 -12.28 -4.69
CA VAL A 153 12.72 -12.86 -5.35
C VAL A 153 13.06 -14.20 -6.00
N LYS A 154 12.73 -15.32 -5.36
CA LYS A 154 13.06 -16.68 -5.83
C LYS A 154 11.89 -17.31 -6.58
N PRO A 155 12.12 -18.11 -7.65
CA PRO A 155 13.40 -18.40 -8.29
C PRO A 155 13.80 -17.38 -9.38
N LEU A 156 13.11 -16.24 -9.48
CA LEU A 156 13.30 -15.26 -10.57
C LEU A 156 14.67 -14.61 -10.54
N ASP A 157 15.25 -14.46 -9.35
CA ASP A 157 16.62 -14.02 -9.14
C ASP A 157 17.58 -15.23 -9.19
N PRO A 158 18.33 -15.42 -10.29
CA PRO A 158 19.23 -16.55 -10.45
C PRO A 158 20.55 -16.39 -9.68
N THR A 159 20.91 -15.17 -9.26
CA THR A 159 22.16 -14.91 -8.54
C THR A 159 21.96 -15.10 -7.04
N GLY A 160 20.77 -14.75 -6.54
CA GLY A 160 20.50 -14.70 -5.10
C GLY A 160 21.37 -13.68 -4.37
N ASP A 161 21.93 -12.72 -5.11
CA ASP A 161 22.80 -11.67 -4.62
C ASP A 161 22.03 -10.35 -4.58
N LEU A 162 22.13 -9.63 -3.46
CA LEU A 162 21.51 -8.32 -3.27
C LEU A 162 22.45 -7.19 -3.70
N ASN A 163 23.71 -7.47 -4.03
CA ASN A 163 24.68 -6.46 -4.42
C ASN A 163 25.50 -6.86 -5.67
N PRO A 164 25.18 -6.32 -6.86
CA PRO A 164 24.17 -5.29 -7.10
C PRO A 164 22.74 -5.83 -6.98
N SER A 165 21.77 -4.94 -6.76
CA SER A 165 20.36 -5.32 -6.81
C SER A 165 20.00 -5.97 -8.15
N ASN A 166 19.14 -6.98 -8.12
CA ASN A 166 18.76 -7.76 -9.29
C ASN A 166 17.29 -7.56 -9.65
N THR A 167 17.00 -7.43 -10.93
CA THR A 167 15.66 -7.12 -11.45
C THR A 167 15.60 -7.34 -12.96
N ASP A 168 14.39 -7.58 -13.48
CA ASP A 168 14.11 -7.49 -14.92
C ASP A 168 13.62 -6.11 -15.39
N ASN A 169 13.59 -5.13 -14.47
CA ASN A 169 13.08 -3.77 -14.63
C ASN A 169 11.60 -3.65 -15.00
N LEU A 170 10.80 -4.72 -14.88
CA LEU A 170 9.39 -4.73 -15.28
C LEU A 170 8.48 -5.43 -14.27
N GLU A 171 8.80 -6.66 -13.90
CA GLU A 171 7.92 -7.50 -13.09
C GLU A 171 8.50 -7.76 -11.71
N TRP A 172 9.81 -7.85 -11.52
CA TRP A 172 10.35 -8.24 -10.23
C TRP A 172 11.64 -7.51 -9.86
N TRP A 173 11.83 -7.29 -8.56
CA TRP A 173 12.98 -6.61 -7.99
C TRP A 173 13.38 -7.25 -6.64
N SER A 174 14.60 -7.78 -6.59
CA SER A 174 15.33 -8.08 -5.34
C SER A 174 16.01 -6.80 -4.82
N ASP A 175 16.26 -6.73 -3.51
CA ASP A 175 16.80 -5.52 -2.84
C ASP A 175 15.99 -4.24 -3.16
N TYR A 176 14.68 -4.39 -3.35
CA TYR A 176 13.80 -3.27 -3.60
C TYR A 176 13.56 -2.49 -2.30
N PRO A 177 13.63 -1.14 -2.30
CA PRO A 177 13.28 -0.32 -1.15
C PRO A 177 11.76 -0.31 -0.93
N VAL A 178 11.21 -1.44 -0.45
CA VAL A 178 9.79 -1.59 -0.12
C VAL A 178 9.40 -0.45 0.84
N PRO A 179 8.28 0.27 0.57
CA PRO A 179 7.81 1.37 1.40
C PRO A 179 7.72 0.98 2.88
N GLU A 180 7.88 1.95 3.77
CA GLU A 180 7.69 1.73 5.21
C GLU A 180 6.34 1.06 5.50
N LEU A 181 6.32 0.14 6.46
CA LEU A 181 5.10 -0.55 6.86
C LEU A 181 4.15 0.43 7.57
N PRO A 182 2.83 0.28 7.40
CA PRO A 182 1.88 1.11 8.15
C PRO A 182 2.01 0.81 9.64
N LEU A 183 1.62 1.75 10.47
CA LEU A 183 1.45 1.56 11.91
C LEU A 183 -0.02 1.85 12.19
N PHE A 184 -0.84 0.81 12.32
CA PHE A 184 -2.27 1.01 12.52
C PHE A 184 -2.60 1.43 13.95
N ASN A 185 -3.62 2.28 14.08
CA ASN A 185 -4.21 2.62 15.36
C ASN A 185 -5.14 1.48 15.83
N PHE A 186 -4.56 0.40 16.36
CA PHE A 186 -5.34 -0.75 16.82
C PHE A 186 -6.30 -0.43 17.97
N THR A 187 -6.01 0.60 18.77
CA THR A 187 -6.93 1.05 19.83
C THR A 187 -8.26 1.51 19.24
N GLU A 188 -8.20 2.34 18.19
CA GLU A 188 -9.37 2.84 17.48
C GLU A 188 -10.09 1.73 16.70
N LEU A 189 -9.34 0.90 15.96
CA LEU A 189 -9.91 -0.24 15.23
C LEU A 189 -10.65 -1.20 16.16
N ARG A 190 -10.06 -1.50 17.32
CA ARG A 190 -10.66 -2.36 18.35
C ARG A 190 -11.89 -1.71 18.97
N SER A 191 -11.85 -0.40 19.25
CA SER A 191 -13.00 0.34 19.77
C SER A 191 -14.16 0.37 18.77
N SER A 192 -13.87 0.56 17.49
CA SER A 192 -14.86 0.51 16.40
C SER A 192 -15.54 -0.86 16.30
N ALA A 193 -14.77 -1.94 16.44
CA ALA A 193 -15.32 -3.30 16.45
C ALA A 193 -16.22 -3.54 17.67
N ALA A 194 -15.84 -3.03 18.84
CA ALA A 194 -16.67 -3.13 20.04
C ALA A 194 -17.99 -2.37 19.88
N ALA A 195 -17.96 -1.16 19.30
CA ALA A 195 -19.14 -0.33 19.07
C ALA A 195 -20.15 -0.95 18.08
N THR A 196 -19.67 -1.79 17.17
CA THR A 196 -20.49 -2.48 16.15
C THR A 196 -20.76 -3.96 16.50
N GLY A 197 -20.28 -4.41 17.67
CA GLY A 197 -20.41 -5.77 18.18
C GLY A 197 -19.60 -6.82 17.41
N THR A 198 -18.70 -6.42 16.52
CA THR A 198 -17.81 -7.29 15.71
C THR A 198 -16.44 -7.46 16.34
N LEU A 199 -16.28 -7.03 17.60
CA LEU A 199 -15.22 -7.51 18.47
C LEU A 199 -15.59 -8.93 18.90
N ASN A 200 -14.89 -9.93 18.35
CA ASN A 200 -15.21 -11.35 18.51
C ASN A 200 -14.73 -11.90 19.86
N CYS A 201 -15.25 -11.29 20.92
CA CYS A 201 -14.80 -11.46 22.30
C CYS A 201 -15.97 -11.33 23.27
N GLN A 202 -16.13 -12.28 24.19
CA GLN A 202 -17.10 -12.15 25.26
C GLN A 202 -16.51 -12.52 26.62
N THR A 203 -17.08 -11.95 27.67
CA THR A 203 -16.87 -12.43 29.03
C THR A 203 -18.02 -13.34 29.42
N LYS A 204 -17.74 -14.65 29.56
CA LYS A 204 -18.72 -15.66 29.95
C LYS A 204 -18.26 -16.29 31.25
N SER A 205 -19.10 -16.18 32.29
CA SER A 205 -18.83 -16.76 33.62
C SER A 205 -17.47 -16.35 34.23
N GLY A 206 -17.00 -15.13 33.95
CA GLY A 206 -15.70 -14.63 34.42
C GLY A 206 -14.50 -15.01 33.56
N ASN A 207 -14.69 -15.82 32.52
CA ASN A 207 -13.65 -16.14 31.53
C ASN A 207 -13.82 -15.29 30.28
N ILE A 208 -12.71 -15.02 29.59
CA ILE A 208 -12.71 -14.33 28.31
C ILE A 208 -12.62 -15.39 27.22
N GLU A 209 -13.64 -15.47 26.39
CA GLU A 209 -13.81 -16.51 25.38
C GLU A 209 -14.06 -15.88 24.02
N CYS A 210 -13.78 -16.64 22.97
CA CYS A 210 -14.22 -16.29 21.64
C CYS A 210 -15.75 -16.18 21.59
N CYS A 211 -16.25 -15.18 20.87
CA CYS A 211 -17.67 -15.00 20.65
C CYS A 211 -17.94 -14.83 19.17
N PHE A 212 -18.85 -15.65 18.66
CA PHE A 212 -19.34 -15.61 17.31
C PHE A 212 -20.85 -15.80 17.42
N LEU A 213 -21.64 -14.83 16.91
CA LEU A 213 -23.11 -14.65 16.94
C LEU A 213 -23.63 -13.49 17.84
N SER A 214 -24.28 -12.54 17.17
CA SER A 214 -25.25 -11.47 17.53
C SER A 214 -25.20 -10.70 18.86
N SER A 215 -24.43 -11.08 19.87
CA SER A 215 -24.34 -10.31 21.12
C SER A 215 -23.12 -10.70 21.95
N CYS A 216 -21.94 -10.24 21.56
CA CYS A 216 -20.74 -10.37 22.38
C CYS A 216 -20.71 -9.25 23.41
N THR A 217 -20.82 -9.59 24.71
CA THR A 217 -20.71 -8.61 25.80
C THR A 217 -19.30 -8.66 26.37
N TYR A 218 -18.58 -7.55 26.30
CA TYR A 218 -17.15 -7.48 26.58
C TYR A 218 -16.82 -6.65 27.83
N SER A 219 -15.86 -7.09 28.65
CA SER A 219 -15.52 -6.49 29.95
C SER A 219 -14.17 -5.75 30.04
N GLY A 220 -13.29 -5.80 29.03
CA GLY A 220 -12.06 -5.01 29.01
C GLY A 220 -10.74 -5.73 28.74
N ALA A 221 -10.63 -7.06 28.89
CA ALA A 221 -9.38 -7.82 28.70
C ALA A 221 -9.27 -8.66 27.40
N ALA A 222 -8.05 -8.89 26.89
CA ALA A 222 -7.79 -9.55 25.60
C ALA A 222 -8.38 -10.97 25.47
N CYS A 223 -8.83 -11.32 24.26
CA CYS A 223 -9.51 -12.59 23.97
C CYS A 223 -8.57 -13.79 23.87
N SER A 224 -9.13 -14.98 24.12
CA SER A 224 -8.50 -16.25 23.76
C SER A 224 -8.46 -16.45 22.24
N ASP A 225 -7.75 -17.50 21.81
CA ASP A 225 -7.82 -18.00 20.44
C ASP A 225 -9.26 -18.29 20.02
N CYS A 226 -9.53 -18.07 18.74
CA CYS A 226 -10.85 -18.12 18.16
C CYS A 226 -10.94 -19.15 17.03
N SER A 227 -12.01 -19.95 17.03
CA SER A 227 -12.39 -20.81 15.90
C SER A 227 -13.75 -20.38 15.39
N ILE A 228 -13.80 -19.96 14.13
CA ILE A 228 -14.99 -19.45 13.46
C ILE A 228 -15.38 -20.44 12.38
N GLN A 229 -16.64 -20.86 12.42
CA GLN A 229 -17.27 -21.65 11.37
C GLN A 229 -18.34 -20.79 10.72
N ASN A 230 -18.25 -20.65 9.39
CA ASN A 230 -19.19 -19.87 8.59
C ASN A 230 -19.32 -18.41 9.04
N LEU A 231 -18.25 -17.62 8.96
CA LEU A 231 -18.31 -16.16 9.18
C LEU A 231 -19.46 -15.49 8.41
N ASN A 232 -19.76 -15.99 7.20
CA ASN A 232 -20.83 -15.53 6.33
C ASN A 232 -22.25 -15.67 6.92
N ASP A 233 -22.46 -16.50 7.95
CA ASP A 233 -23.76 -16.66 8.60
C ASP A 233 -24.09 -15.47 9.54
N ASP A 234 -23.14 -14.56 9.81
CA ASP A 234 -23.38 -13.37 10.62
C ASP A 234 -24.19 -12.31 9.84
N SER A 235 -25.27 -11.82 10.44
CA SER A 235 -26.18 -10.87 9.78
C SER A 235 -25.55 -9.51 9.43
N ARG A 236 -24.35 -9.23 9.93
CA ARG A 236 -23.62 -7.98 9.68
C ARG A 236 -22.57 -8.09 8.58
N ILE A 237 -22.41 -9.26 7.94
CA ILE A 237 -21.37 -9.53 6.93
C ILE A 237 -21.36 -8.53 5.77
N SER A 238 -22.49 -7.90 5.46
CA SER A 238 -22.61 -6.90 4.39
C SER A 238 -22.18 -5.49 4.80
N ASN A 239 -22.02 -5.22 6.09
CA ASN A 239 -21.65 -3.91 6.60
C ASN A 239 -20.14 -3.69 6.50
N ASN A 240 -19.73 -2.47 6.18
CA ASN A 240 -18.32 -2.08 6.15
C ASN A 240 -17.81 -1.81 7.58
N TYR A 241 -17.76 -2.85 8.42
CA TYR A 241 -17.34 -2.76 9.82
C TYR A 241 -15.91 -3.26 10.04
N THR A 242 -15.35 -2.93 11.20
CA THR A 242 -14.09 -3.53 11.67
C THR A 242 -14.39 -4.82 12.40
N TRP A 243 -13.91 -5.96 11.91
CA TRP A 243 -14.00 -7.26 12.57
C TRP A 243 -12.69 -7.53 13.27
N TYR A 244 -12.72 -7.81 14.57
CA TYR A 244 -11.50 -7.76 15.38
C TYR A 244 -11.35 -8.99 16.25
N TRP A 245 -10.15 -9.58 16.20
CA TRP A 245 -9.69 -10.70 17.03
C TRP A 245 -8.38 -10.32 17.71
N ASP A 246 -8.35 -10.36 19.05
CA ASP A 246 -7.17 -9.99 19.85
C ASP A 246 -6.03 -11.04 19.80
N ASN A 247 -6.33 -12.26 19.35
CA ASN A 247 -5.38 -13.37 19.33
C ASN A 247 -5.53 -14.19 18.03
N ASN A 248 -5.11 -15.46 18.03
CA ASN A 248 -5.18 -16.32 16.86
C ASN A 248 -6.63 -16.56 16.42
N ALA A 249 -6.84 -16.70 15.12
CA ALA A 249 -8.12 -17.06 14.54
C ALA A 249 -7.98 -18.20 13.54
N THR A 250 -8.92 -19.14 13.56
CA THR A 250 -9.10 -20.14 12.52
C THR A 250 -10.46 -19.96 11.86
N TRP A 251 -10.49 -19.78 10.55
CA TRP A 251 -11.73 -19.60 9.77
C TRP A 251 -12.00 -20.83 8.90
N THR A 252 -13.18 -21.42 9.09
CA THR A 252 -13.61 -22.66 8.42
C THR A 252 -15.00 -22.48 7.80
N GLY A 253 -15.32 -23.28 6.78
CA GLY A 253 -16.61 -23.19 6.10
C GLY A 253 -16.72 -21.94 5.22
N LYS A 254 -17.81 -21.17 5.37
CA LYS A 254 -18.10 -19.98 4.56
C LYS A 254 -17.54 -18.70 5.17
N ASN A 255 -16.43 -18.19 4.65
CA ASN A 255 -15.70 -17.10 5.32
C ASN A 255 -16.01 -15.68 4.81
N GLY A 256 -16.91 -15.55 3.84
CA GLY A 256 -17.21 -14.29 3.16
C GLY A 256 -17.74 -13.17 4.07
N ALA A 257 -17.00 -12.06 4.18
CA ALA A 257 -17.45 -10.84 4.86
C ALA A 257 -16.84 -9.55 4.28
N ARG A 258 -17.52 -8.42 4.50
CA ARG A 258 -17.05 -7.08 4.15
C ARG A 258 -16.49 -6.32 5.34
N GLY A 259 -15.47 -5.51 5.08
CA GLY A 259 -14.91 -4.55 6.02
C GLY A 259 -13.42 -4.76 6.32
N THR A 260 -13.01 -4.26 7.47
CA THR A 260 -11.63 -4.30 7.95
C THR A 260 -11.46 -5.46 8.93
N MET A 261 -10.86 -6.54 8.48
CA MET A 261 -10.60 -7.75 9.26
C MET A 261 -9.23 -7.62 9.96
N ILE A 262 -9.22 -7.62 11.29
CA ILE A 262 -8.01 -7.48 12.11
C ILE A 262 -7.84 -8.72 12.99
N VAL A 263 -6.84 -9.55 12.68
CA VAL A 263 -6.40 -10.66 13.53
C VAL A 263 -5.04 -10.28 14.11
N ARG A 264 -4.94 -10.11 15.43
CA ARG A 264 -3.69 -9.69 16.07
C ARG A 264 -2.66 -10.80 16.22
N GLY A 265 -3.08 -12.06 16.21
CA GLY A 265 -2.23 -13.26 16.20
C GLY A 265 -2.12 -13.90 14.82
N ASP A 266 -1.96 -15.22 14.80
CA ASP A 266 -1.94 -16.04 13.60
C ASP A 266 -3.36 -16.20 13.02
N LEU A 267 -3.46 -16.27 11.69
CA LEU A 267 -4.70 -16.58 10.99
C LEU A 267 -4.51 -17.84 10.16
N ARG A 268 -5.37 -18.83 10.37
CA ARG A 268 -5.49 -20.00 9.49
C ARG A 268 -6.85 -20.00 8.80
N VAL A 269 -6.86 -20.13 7.48
CA VAL A 269 -8.10 -20.22 6.70
C VAL A 269 -8.14 -21.55 5.97
N THR A 270 -9.14 -22.38 6.24
CA THR A 270 -9.34 -23.68 5.55
C THR A 270 -10.69 -23.77 4.83
N GLY A 271 -11.53 -22.73 4.96
CA GLY A 271 -12.81 -22.60 4.26
C GLY A 271 -12.71 -21.75 2.98
N GLY A 272 -13.83 -21.58 2.29
CA GLY A 272 -13.95 -20.81 1.05
C GLY A 272 -14.52 -19.40 1.25
N GLY A 273 -14.39 -18.56 0.23
CA GLY A 273 -15.15 -17.32 0.06
C GLY A 273 -16.65 -17.59 -0.07
N ASN A 274 -17.52 -16.61 0.21
CA ASN A 274 -19.00 -16.70 0.10
C ASN A 274 -19.67 -15.31 0.25
N TYR A 275 -18.93 -14.21 0.06
CA TYR A 275 -19.45 -12.87 0.34
C TYR A 275 -20.31 -12.34 -0.80
N CYS A 276 -19.76 -12.34 -2.02
CA CYS A 276 -20.48 -12.00 -3.23
C CYS A 276 -19.97 -12.84 -4.39
N SER A 277 -20.91 -13.43 -5.13
CA SER A 277 -20.72 -14.01 -6.47
C SER A 277 -21.38 -13.06 -7.46
N GLY A 278 -20.63 -12.55 -8.44
CA GLY A 278 -21.16 -11.61 -9.44
C GLY A 278 -21.20 -10.16 -8.95
N CYS A 279 -20.21 -9.72 -8.17
CA CYS A 279 -20.08 -8.32 -7.76
C CYS A 279 -19.17 -7.53 -8.69
N ASP A 280 -19.53 -6.28 -8.96
CA ASP A 280 -18.66 -5.36 -9.69
C ASP A 280 -17.62 -4.77 -8.73
N LEU A 281 -16.35 -4.97 -9.08
CA LEU A 281 -15.20 -4.44 -8.36
C LEU A 281 -14.73 -3.16 -9.04
N GLU A 282 -14.25 -2.19 -8.25
CA GLU A 282 -13.60 -1.02 -8.83
C GLU A 282 -12.16 -1.38 -9.22
N VAL A 283 -11.79 -1.06 -10.46
CA VAL A 283 -10.43 -1.30 -10.95
C VAL A 283 -9.62 -0.01 -10.74
N PRO A 284 -8.46 -0.07 -10.05
CA PRO A 284 -7.57 1.09 -9.93
C PRO A 284 -7.19 1.65 -11.31
N ALA A 285 -7.18 2.97 -11.47
CA ALA A 285 -6.80 3.63 -12.74
C ALA A 285 -5.36 3.32 -13.20
N THR A 286 -4.52 2.80 -12.30
CA THR A 286 -3.15 2.38 -12.58
C THR A 286 -2.99 0.86 -12.66
N ALA A 287 -4.08 0.10 -12.76
CA ALA A 287 -4.05 -1.36 -12.75
C ALA A 287 -3.18 -1.95 -13.88
N TRP A 288 -3.23 -1.34 -15.07
CA TRP A 288 -2.41 -1.72 -16.23
C TRP A 288 -0.90 -1.79 -15.92
N GLN A 289 -0.42 -1.00 -14.95
CA GLN A 289 1.00 -0.96 -14.57
C GLN A 289 1.51 -2.28 -14.00
N GLU A 290 0.62 -3.15 -13.52
CA GLU A 290 1.01 -4.48 -13.03
C GLU A 290 1.18 -5.51 -14.15
N TYR A 291 0.75 -5.18 -15.37
CA TYR A 291 0.69 -6.09 -16.51
C TYR A 291 1.68 -5.70 -17.62
N GLN A 292 2.67 -4.85 -17.35
CA GLN A 292 3.58 -4.29 -18.37
C GLN A 292 4.24 -5.31 -19.32
N LYS A 293 4.40 -6.57 -18.92
CA LYS A 293 4.93 -7.64 -19.77
C LYS A 293 3.95 -8.19 -20.80
N ILE A 294 2.66 -8.07 -20.53
CA ILE A 294 1.57 -8.64 -21.34
C ILE A 294 0.58 -7.58 -21.84
N ASP A 295 0.71 -6.32 -21.41
CA ASP A 295 -0.17 -5.21 -21.77
C ASP A 295 0.04 -4.82 -23.25
N THR A 296 -0.87 -5.25 -24.14
CA THR A 296 -0.82 -4.96 -25.58
C THR A 296 -2.01 -4.09 -26.00
N THR A 297 -2.21 -3.88 -27.31
CA THR A 297 -3.40 -3.18 -27.82
C THR A 297 -4.67 -4.04 -27.83
N SER A 298 -4.55 -5.34 -27.53
CA SER A 298 -5.70 -6.25 -27.41
C SER A 298 -6.51 -5.92 -26.16
N THR A 299 -7.78 -6.31 -26.13
CA THR A 299 -8.60 -6.21 -24.91
C THR A 299 -8.68 -7.57 -24.23
N ASP A 300 -9.10 -7.56 -22.97
CA ASP A 300 -9.39 -8.76 -22.17
C ASP A 300 -8.16 -9.65 -21.89
N GLU A 301 -6.94 -9.08 -21.88
CA GLU A 301 -5.71 -9.80 -21.52
C GLU A 301 -5.57 -9.98 -19.99
N TYR A 302 -6.23 -9.13 -19.22
CA TYR A 302 -6.29 -9.18 -17.76
C TYR A 302 -7.62 -8.61 -17.23
N PRO A 303 -7.98 -8.86 -15.95
CA PRO A 303 -9.20 -8.31 -15.36
C PRO A 303 -9.28 -6.79 -15.48
N GLY A 304 -10.29 -6.29 -16.20
CA GLY A 304 -10.50 -4.88 -16.44
C GLY A 304 -9.67 -4.27 -17.57
N ASP A 305 -8.97 -5.07 -18.38
CA ASP A 305 -8.22 -4.59 -19.54
C ASP A 305 -9.11 -3.95 -20.61
N THR A 306 -8.73 -2.78 -21.11
CA THR A 306 -9.40 -2.11 -22.25
C THR A 306 -8.44 -1.79 -23.39
N GLY A 307 -7.25 -2.37 -23.39
CA GLY A 307 -6.16 -2.13 -24.33
C GLY A 307 -4.98 -1.41 -23.69
N TYR A 308 -3.98 -1.13 -24.52
CA TYR A 308 -2.65 -0.68 -24.10
C TYR A 308 -2.66 0.46 -23.08
N GLN A 309 -2.09 0.21 -21.90
CA GLN A 309 -1.98 1.16 -20.80
C GLN A 309 -3.32 1.75 -20.35
N SER A 310 -4.39 0.98 -20.48
CA SER A 310 -5.75 1.41 -20.17
C SER A 310 -6.52 0.31 -19.48
N ASN A 311 -7.43 0.69 -18.59
CA ASN A 311 -8.33 -0.25 -17.96
C ASN A 311 -9.72 0.35 -17.78
N ALA A 312 -10.73 -0.51 -17.71
CA ALA A 312 -12.09 -0.18 -17.32
C ALA A 312 -12.09 0.37 -15.88
N THR A 313 -13.15 1.10 -15.52
CA THR A 313 -13.34 1.56 -14.13
C THR A 313 -13.87 0.45 -13.22
N THR A 314 -14.49 -0.58 -13.80
CA THR A 314 -15.09 -1.69 -13.07
C THR A 314 -14.79 -3.03 -13.74
N TYR A 315 -14.76 -4.11 -12.95
CA TYR A 315 -14.63 -5.48 -13.41
C TYR A 315 -15.67 -6.36 -12.71
N HIS A 316 -16.40 -7.16 -13.49
CA HIS A 316 -17.38 -8.10 -12.96
C HIS A 316 -16.67 -9.37 -12.48
N LEU A 317 -16.79 -9.70 -11.20
CA LEU A 317 -16.18 -10.90 -10.62
C LEU A 317 -17.15 -12.09 -10.68
N ASP A 318 -16.77 -13.14 -11.38
CA ASP A 318 -17.54 -14.40 -11.49
C ASP A 318 -17.31 -15.38 -10.31
N ASP A 319 -16.46 -15.02 -9.35
CA ASP A 319 -16.07 -15.85 -8.21
C ASP A 319 -16.55 -15.28 -6.86
N ASP A 320 -16.42 -16.06 -5.79
CA ASP A 320 -16.84 -15.71 -4.43
C ASP A 320 -15.70 -15.10 -3.60
N LEU A 321 -15.93 -13.89 -3.07
CA LEU A 321 -14.98 -13.26 -2.14
C LEU A 321 -15.04 -13.85 -0.73
N GLY A 322 -13.88 -14.06 -0.12
CA GLY A 322 -13.71 -14.27 1.32
C GLY A 322 -13.65 -12.96 2.09
N VAL A 323 -12.95 -11.95 1.56
CA VAL A 323 -12.88 -10.61 2.17
C VAL A 323 -13.13 -9.54 1.12
N TYR A 324 -14.12 -8.68 1.38
CA TYR A 324 -14.30 -7.42 0.65
C TYR A 324 -13.82 -6.28 1.57
N GLY A 325 -12.59 -5.80 1.40
CA GLY A 325 -12.04 -4.71 2.21
C GLY A 325 -10.57 -4.89 2.56
N PHE A 326 -10.25 -5.09 3.82
CA PHE A 326 -8.86 -5.19 4.26
C PHE A 326 -8.66 -6.35 5.22
N LEU A 327 -7.54 -7.08 5.08
CA LEU A 327 -7.15 -8.17 5.97
C LEU A 327 -5.80 -7.88 6.61
N TYR A 328 -5.77 -7.73 7.92
CA TYR A 328 -4.55 -7.67 8.73
C TYR A 328 -4.36 -8.94 9.56
N VAL A 329 -3.13 -9.45 9.54
CA VAL A 329 -2.70 -10.59 10.38
C VAL A 329 -1.40 -10.20 11.10
N GLY A 330 -1.45 -10.13 12.43
CA GLY A 330 -0.30 -9.74 13.25
C GLY A 330 0.75 -10.83 13.43
N GLY A 331 0.38 -12.10 13.18
CA GLY A 331 1.26 -13.25 13.15
C GLY A 331 1.46 -13.80 11.73
N THR A 332 1.37 -15.12 11.60
CA THR A 332 1.46 -15.87 10.32
C THR A 332 0.09 -16.03 9.71
N PHE A 333 0.01 -15.88 8.38
CA PHE A 333 -1.18 -16.21 7.60
C PHE A 333 -1.01 -17.54 6.86
N ASP A 334 -1.71 -18.57 7.32
CA ASP A 334 -1.74 -19.91 6.70
C ASP A 334 -3.00 -20.08 5.84
N ARG A 335 -2.80 -20.04 4.52
CA ARG A 335 -3.85 -20.08 3.50
C ARG A 335 -4.03 -21.51 3.00
N GLN A 336 -4.98 -22.25 3.56
CA GLN A 336 -5.27 -23.62 3.12
C GLN A 336 -6.57 -23.74 2.32
N GLY A 337 -7.45 -22.75 2.40
CA GLY A 337 -8.69 -22.67 1.63
C GLY A 337 -8.66 -21.56 0.58
N ASP A 338 -9.75 -21.50 -0.19
CA ASP A 338 -9.93 -20.55 -1.31
C ASP A 338 -10.64 -19.29 -0.79
N CYS A 339 -9.85 -18.35 -0.25
CA CYS A 339 -10.34 -17.13 0.39
C CYS A 339 -9.92 -15.91 -0.42
N ASP A 340 -10.70 -15.58 -1.44
CA ASP A 340 -10.39 -14.45 -2.33
C ASP A 340 -10.62 -13.11 -1.65
N VAL A 341 -9.84 -12.10 -2.05
CA VAL A 341 -9.87 -10.78 -1.43
C VAL A 341 -10.01 -9.71 -2.49
N TYR A 342 -11.08 -8.91 -2.43
CA TYR A 342 -11.09 -7.61 -3.09
C TYR A 342 -10.71 -6.56 -2.06
N GLY A 343 -9.51 -6.01 -2.18
CA GLY A 343 -8.93 -5.31 -1.06
C GLY A 343 -7.42 -5.27 -1.02
N ALA A 344 -6.88 -5.40 0.19
CA ALA A 344 -5.47 -5.63 0.41
C ALA A 344 -5.26 -6.52 1.64
N ILE A 345 -4.14 -7.25 1.64
CA ILE A 345 -3.73 -8.12 2.73
C ILE A 345 -2.41 -7.60 3.29
N TRP A 346 -2.34 -7.41 4.61
CA TRP A 346 -1.08 -7.16 5.30
C TRP A 346 -0.86 -8.17 6.42
N VAL A 347 0.24 -8.89 6.31
CA VAL A 347 0.70 -9.86 7.30
C VAL A 347 2.01 -9.37 7.91
N VAL A 348 2.11 -9.28 9.23
CA VAL A 348 3.34 -8.87 9.92
C VAL A 348 4.38 -9.99 9.90
N GLY A 349 3.93 -11.23 10.14
CA GLY A 349 4.76 -12.42 10.08
C GLY A 349 4.92 -12.94 8.66
N ASN A 350 4.84 -14.26 8.51
CA ASN A 350 5.01 -14.94 7.23
C ASN A 350 3.65 -15.23 6.56
N ILE A 351 3.66 -15.35 5.25
CA ILE A 351 2.53 -15.90 4.48
C ILE A 351 2.92 -17.29 3.95
N SER A 352 2.09 -18.28 4.24
CA SER A 352 2.29 -19.67 3.85
C SER A 352 0.97 -20.36 3.47
N GLY A 353 1.04 -21.66 3.19
CA GLY A 353 -0.10 -22.47 2.75
C GLY A 353 -0.16 -22.64 1.24
N ASN A 354 -1.10 -23.47 0.78
CA ASN A 354 -1.26 -23.89 -0.63
C ASN A 354 -2.67 -23.61 -1.19
N GLY A 355 -3.48 -22.81 -0.50
CA GLY A 355 -4.81 -22.41 -0.95
C GLY A 355 -4.76 -21.58 -2.23
N ASN A 356 -5.86 -21.60 -2.99
CA ASN A 356 -5.98 -20.84 -4.23
C ASN A 356 -6.68 -19.52 -3.91
N THR A 357 -5.90 -18.52 -3.51
CA THR A 357 -6.43 -17.19 -3.20
C THR A 357 -6.16 -16.25 -4.35
N ALA A 358 -7.20 -15.64 -4.90
CA ALA A 358 -7.11 -14.45 -5.71
C ALA A 358 -7.13 -13.18 -4.85
N VAL A 359 -6.31 -12.18 -5.19
CA VAL A 359 -6.37 -10.85 -4.57
C VAL A 359 -6.54 -9.79 -5.65
N TYR A 360 -7.63 -9.04 -5.59
CA TYR A 360 -7.95 -7.91 -6.46
C TYR A 360 -7.71 -6.62 -5.68
N TYR A 361 -6.66 -5.87 -6.04
CA TYR A 361 -6.24 -4.74 -5.23
C TYR A 361 -7.22 -3.56 -5.26
N ASN A 362 -7.57 -3.04 -4.08
CA ASN A 362 -8.31 -1.79 -3.95
C ASN A 362 -7.41 -0.69 -3.35
N SER A 363 -7.03 0.29 -4.18
CA SER A 363 -6.17 1.41 -3.76
C SER A 363 -6.87 2.46 -2.90
N LYS A 364 -8.19 2.39 -2.74
CA LYS A 364 -8.98 3.38 -1.98
C LYS A 364 -9.18 2.99 -0.51
N ILE A 365 -8.51 1.95 -0.03
CA ILE A 365 -8.59 1.55 1.38
C ILE A 365 -8.06 2.69 2.27
N LYS A 366 -8.91 3.11 3.21
CA LYS A 366 -8.58 4.08 4.25
C LYS A 366 -8.61 3.38 5.61
N LEU A 367 -7.55 3.55 6.38
CA LEU A 367 -7.40 2.93 7.70
C LEU A 367 -6.84 3.96 8.69
N PRO A 368 -7.25 3.90 9.97
CA PRO A 368 -6.60 4.66 11.02
C PRO A 368 -5.12 4.29 11.16
N MET A 369 -4.23 5.24 10.87
CA MET A 369 -2.78 5.08 10.94
C MET A 369 -2.15 6.06 11.94
N LEU A 370 -1.00 5.65 12.49
CA LEU A 370 -0.17 6.41 13.42
C LEU A 370 1.07 7.00 12.73
N ASN A 371 1.42 6.52 11.55
CA ASN A 371 2.47 7.06 10.70
C ASN A 371 1.93 7.48 9.32
N VAL A 372 2.72 8.27 8.61
CA VAL A 372 2.42 8.73 7.26
C VAL A 372 3.17 7.86 6.25
N ILE A 373 2.42 7.24 5.34
CA ILE A 373 2.98 6.52 4.19
C ILE A 373 2.56 7.25 2.93
N ILE A 374 3.55 7.74 2.20
CA ILE A 374 3.37 8.39 0.91
C ILE A 374 4.26 7.72 -0.13
N ILE A 375 3.73 7.53 -1.33
CA ILE A 375 4.46 6.99 -2.47
C ILE A 375 4.57 8.04 -3.56
N ARG A 376 5.78 8.19 -4.14
CA ARG A 376 6.00 9.14 -5.23
C ARG A 376 5.33 8.63 -6.50
N ARG A 377 4.44 9.44 -7.09
CA ARG A 377 3.71 9.14 -8.33
C ARG A 377 4.35 9.78 -9.54
N SER A 378 4.87 10.99 -9.39
CA SER A 378 5.62 11.66 -10.45
C SER A 378 6.78 12.46 -9.86
N TRP A 379 7.73 12.76 -10.72
CA TRP A 379 8.87 13.63 -10.45
C TRP A 379 9.26 14.25 -11.78
N GLN A 380 9.37 15.57 -11.82
CA GLN A 380 9.74 16.28 -13.04
C GLN A 380 10.41 17.61 -12.73
N GLU A 381 11.33 18.03 -13.60
CA GLU A 381 11.85 19.39 -13.61
C GLU A 381 10.81 20.33 -14.24
N ILE A 382 10.58 21.48 -13.60
CA ILE A 382 9.64 22.50 -14.06
C ILE A 382 10.33 23.88 -14.13
N ALA A 383 9.64 24.86 -14.70
CA ALA A 383 10.10 26.25 -14.66
C ALA A 383 10.00 26.81 -13.23
N PRO A 384 11.02 27.56 -12.75
CA PRO A 384 10.91 28.25 -11.47
C PRO A 384 9.77 29.28 -11.44
N SER A 385 9.18 29.46 -10.28
CA SER A 385 8.20 30.48 -9.94
C SER A 385 8.75 31.88 -10.17
N ALA A 386 7.86 32.78 -10.58
CA ALA A 386 8.14 34.21 -10.71
C ALA A 386 8.11 34.95 -9.36
N GLU A 387 7.67 34.27 -8.28
CA GLU A 387 7.63 34.86 -6.93
C GLU A 387 9.03 35.24 -6.46
N ALA A 388 9.16 36.44 -5.88
CA ALA A 388 10.42 36.89 -5.32
C ALA A 388 10.88 35.98 -4.18
N TRP A 389 12.19 35.72 -4.11
CA TRP A 389 12.79 35.03 -2.98
C TRP A 389 12.86 36.00 -1.80
N ILE A 390 12.42 35.55 -0.63
CA ILE A 390 12.40 36.32 0.63
C ILE A 390 13.73 36.15 1.37
#